data_AF-A0A5E6NUP4-F1
#
_entry.id   AF-A0A5E6NUP4-F1
#
_cell.length_a   1.000
_cell.length_b   1.000
_cell.length_c   1.000
_cell.angle_alpha   90.00
_cell.angle_beta   90.00
_cell.angle_gamma   90.00
#
_symmetry.space_group_name_H-M   'P 1'
#
loop_
_entity.id
_entity.type
_entity.pdbx_description
1 polymer ?
#
loop_
_entity_poly.entity_id
_entity_poly.type
_entity_poly.pdbx_seq_one_letter_code
_entity_poly.pdbx_strand_id
1 'polypeptide(L)'
;MIPWFRPTTAHGFAQATDATWALYKLKTGNTNASRENFEDAVDFVGWYISKSKKRSNINKNDAYNQYLAYHEGHGGFNRKTHHAKPWLKKVARKVAANAKRYQQQLNQCTSRLDKNSVWSFF
;
A
#
# COMPACT_ATOMS: atom_id res chain seq x y z
N MET A 1 30.99 -11.60 -2.77
CA MET A 1 30.32 -10.99 -3.94
C MET A 1 29.05 -10.30 -3.46
N ILE A 2 28.94 -8.99 -3.69
CA ILE A 2 27.78 -8.18 -3.31
C ILE A 2 26.92 -8.05 -4.57
N PRO A 3 25.69 -8.61 -4.64
CA PRO A 3 24.92 -8.60 -5.87
C PRO A 3 24.26 -7.24 -6.06
N TRP A 4 24.84 -6.46 -6.98
CA TRP A 4 24.22 -5.48 -7.87
C TRP A 4 22.86 -4.93 -7.41
N PHE A 5 22.86 -3.72 -6.87
CA PHE A 5 21.65 -2.90 -6.77
C PHE A 5 21.09 -2.73 -8.18
N ARG A 6 19.92 -3.34 -8.48
CA ARG A 6 19.08 -2.78 -9.54
C ARG A 6 18.71 -1.37 -9.08
N PRO A 7 19.02 -0.29 -9.83
CA PRO A 7 18.49 1.02 -9.48
C PRO A 7 16.97 0.89 -9.42
N THR A 8 16.42 1.02 -8.22
CA THR A 8 14.98 0.99 -8.01
C THR A 8 14.45 2.37 -8.34
N THR A 9 13.46 2.44 -9.23
CA THR A 9 12.79 3.71 -9.56
C THR A 9 11.69 4.06 -8.56
N ALA A 10 11.59 3.31 -7.46
CA ALA A 10 10.68 3.59 -6.37
C ALA A 10 11.02 4.94 -5.70
N HIS A 11 10.08 5.87 -5.71
CA HIS A 11 10.17 7.15 -4.99
C HIS A 11 8.79 7.76 -4.74
N GLY A 12 8.76 8.95 -4.12
CA GLY A 12 7.54 9.62 -3.69
C GLY A 12 6.90 8.96 -2.47
N PHE A 13 5.72 9.46 -2.07
CA PHE A 13 4.98 8.94 -0.90
C PHE A 13 4.59 7.48 -1.09
N ALA A 14 4.25 7.10 -2.32
CA ALA A 14 3.88 5.72 -2.64
C ALA A 14 5.10 4.76 -2.63
N GLN A 15 6.34 5.25 -2.81
CA GLN A 15 7.50 4.39 -3.08
C GLN A 15 7.21 3.37 -4.20
N ALA A 16 6.45 3.79 -5.22
CA ALA A 16 6.04 2.96 -6.33
C ALA A 16 7.06 3.05 -7.48
N THR A 17 7.42 1.90 -8.05
CA THR A 17 8.26 1.85 -9.26
C THR A 17 7.53 2.47 -10.46
N ASP A 18 8.26 3.00 -11.43
CA ASP A 18 7.69 3.63 -12.62
C ASP A 18 6.68 2.73 -13.33
N ALA A 19 7.03 1.45 -13.50
CA ALA A 19 6.17 0.47 -14.16
C ALA A 19 4.85 0.25 -13.40
N THR A 20 4.90 0.22 -12.06
CA THR A 20 3.69 0.04 -11.25
C THR A 20 2.83 1.30 -11.26
N TRP A 21 3.45 2.48 -11.22
CA TRP A 21 2.77 3.76 -11.31
C TRP A 21 2.09 3.97 -12.68
N ALA A 22 2.79 3.66 -13.77
CA ALA A 22 2.26 3.74 -15.12
C ALA A 22 1.05 2.82 -15.31
N LEU A 23 1.10 1.59 -14.77
CA LEU A 23 -0.03 0.67 -14.80
C LEU A 23 -1.23 1.21 -14.02
N TYR A 24 -1.01 1.86 -12.88
CA TYR A 24 -2.08 2.53 -12.14
C TYR A 24 -2.73 3.62 -12.99
N LYS A 25 -1.95 4.58 -13.51
CA LYS A 25 -2.48 5.68 -14.35
C LYS A 25 -3.28 5.15 -15.55
N LEU A 26 -2.79 4.10 -16.20
CA LEU A 26 -3.48 3.45 -17.31
C LEU A 26 -4.80 2.80 -16.86
N LYS A 27 -4.83 2.15 -15.68
CA LYS A 27 -6.00 1.40 -15.20
C LYS A 27 -7.04 2.27 -14.52
N THR A 28 -6.70 3.45 -14.04
CA THR A 28 -7.64 4.41 -13.43
C THR A 28 -8.02 5.54 -14.39
N GLY A 29 -7.30 5.71 -15.49
CA GLY A 29 -7.48 6.86 -16.40
C GLY A 29 -6.91 8.16 -15.85
N ASN A 30 -6.27 8.14 -14.67
CA ASN A 30 -5.70 9.32 -14.03
C ASN A 30 -4.31 9.63 -14.61
N THR A 31 -4.28 10.21 -15.81
CA THR A 31 -3.02 10.52 -16.53
C THR A 31 -2.16 11.56 -15.82
N ASN A 32 -2.80 12.45 -15.06
CA ASN A 32 -2.17 13.58 -14.37
C ASN A 32 -1.71 13.22 -12.94
N ALA A 33 -1.94 12.00 -12.47
CA ALA A 33 -1.54 11.57 -11.13
C ALA A 33 -0.02 11.66 -10.93
N SER A 34 0.38 12.25 -9.81
CA SER A 34 1.77 12.33 -9.36
C SER A 34 2.00 11.52 -8.08
N ARG A 35 2.98 10.62 -8.08
CA ARG A 35 3.36 9.84 -6.89
C ARG A 35 4.00 10.66 -5.78
N GLU A 36 4.29 11.92 -6.06
CA GLU A 36 4.78 12.91 -5.10
C GLU A 36 3.63 13.68 -4.45
N ASN A 37 2.42 13.63 -5.03
CA ASN A 37 1.21 14.14 -4.38
C ASN A 37 0.68 13.08 -3.40
N PHE A 38 0.36 13.53 -2.18
CA PHE A 38 -0.09 12.63 -1.12
C PHE A 38 -1.45 11.97 -1.43
N GLU A 39 -2.40 12.72 -1.97
CA GLU A 39 -3.73 12.24 -2.34
C GLU A 39 -3.65 11.14 -3.41
N ASP A 40 -2.91 11.41 -4.49
CA ASP A 40 -2.66 10.43 -5.55
C ASP A 40 -1.95 9.17 -5.03
N ALA A 41 -1.01 9.33 -4.09
CA ALA A 41 -0.30 8.21 -3.49
C ALA A 41 -1.23 7.34 -2.63
N VAL A 42 -2.17 7.95 -1.90
CA VAL A 42 -3.17 7.22 -1.10
C VAL A 42 -4.17 6.50 -2.01
N ASP A 43 -4.65 7.14 -3.09
CA ASP A 43 -5.53 6.48 -4.06
C ASP A 43 -4.83 5.29 -4.72
N PHE A 44 -3.57 5.45 -5.13
CA PHE A 44 -2.75 4.36 -5.65
C PHE A 44 -2.66 3.17 -4.68
N VAL A 45 -2.43 3.43 -3.38
CA VAL A 45 -2.38 2.37 -2.36
C VAL A 45 -3.73 1.67 -2.24
N GLY A 46 -4.84 2.43 -2.24
CA GLY A 46 -6.21 1.89 -2.24
C GLY A 46 -6.49 1.02 -3.47
N TRP A 47 -6.11 1.49 -4.65
CA TRP A 47 -6.17 0.75 -5.90
C TRP A 47 -5.36 -0.55 -5.81
N TYR A 48 -4.12 -0.50 -5.31
CA TYR A 48 -3.26 -1.67 -5.17
C TYR A 48 -3.87 -2.72 -4.23
N ILE A 49 -4.39 -2.29 -3.07
CA ILE A 49 -5.10 -3.15 -2.11
C ILE A 49 -6.32 -3.82 -2.77
N SER A 50 -7.06 -3.09 -3.61
CA SER A 50 -8.17 -3.66 -4.38
C SER A 50 -7.71 -4.77 -5.33
N LYS A 51 -6.53 -4.62 -5.95
CA LYS A 51 -5.91 -5.65 -6.79
C LYS A 51 -5.42 -6.82 -5.96
N SER A 52 -4.87 -6.60 -4.77
CA SER A 52 -4.47 -7.66 -3.84
C SER A 52 -5.63 -8.57 -3.46
N LYS A 53 -6.82 -8.01 -3.22
CA LYS A 53 -8.02 -8.83 -2.98
C LYS A 53 -8.38 -9.69 -4.18
N LYS A 54 -8.32 -9.14 -5.40
CA LYS A 54 -8.67 -9.86 -6.64
C LYS A 54 -7.63 -10.90 -7.07
N ARG A 55 -6.33 -10.63 -6.88
CA ARG A 55 -5.23 -11.45 -7.43
C ARG A 55 -4.59 -12.40 -6.44
N SER A 56 -4.74 -12.12 -5.15
CA SER A 56 -4.07 -12.85 -4.07
C SER A 56 -5.03 -13.22 -2.93
N ASN A 57 -6.32 -12.93 -3.06
CA ASN A 57 -7.36 -13.14 -2.06
C ASN A 57 -7.06 -12.53 -0.67
N ILE A 58 -6.23 -11.48 -0.63
CA ILE A 58 -5.86 -10.83 0.63
C ILE A 58 -7.00 -9.91 1.06
N ASN A 59 -7.46 -10.03 2.31
CA ASN A 59 -8.46 -9.12 2.86
C ASN A 59 -7.92 -7.68 2.83
N LYS A 60 -8.75 -6.69 2.48
CA LYS A 60 -8.35 -5.28 2.46
C LYS A 60 -7.83 -4.80 3.83
N ASN A 61 -8.35 -5.37 4.91
CA ASN A 61 -7.98 -5.00 6.28
C ASN A 61 -6.77 -5.78 6.82
N ASP A 62 -6.22 -6.71 6.04
CA ASP A 62 -5.05 -7.51 6.44
C ASP A 62 -3.75 -6.78 6.07
N ALA A 63 -3.42 -5.76 6.87
CA ALA A 63 -2.24 -4.92 6.63
C ALA A 63 -0.92 -5.71 6.54
N TYR A 64 -0.82 -6.85 7.25
CA TYR A 64 0.36 -7.71 7.20
C TYR A 64 0.56 -8.29 5.80
N ASN A 65 -0.45 -8.97 5.27
CA ASN A 65 -0.36 -9.61 3.96
C ASN A 65 -0.41 -8.57 2.84
N GLN A 66 -1.10 -7.45 3.01
CA GLN A 66 -1.06 -6.34 2.05
C GLN A 66 0.36 -5.80 1.89
N TYR A 67 1.10 -5.60 2.98
CA TYR A 67 2.49 -5.15 2.91
C TYR A 67 3.41 -6.16 2.23
N LEU A 68 3.25 -7.46 2.54
CA LEU A 68 4.02 -8.51 1.87
C LEU A 68 3.76 -8.54 0.36
N ALA A 69 2.50 -8.41 -0.05
CA ALA A 69 2.13 -8.35 -1.46
C ALA A 69 2.65 -7.08 -2.14
N TYR A 70 2.59 -5.94 -1.45
CA TYR A 70 3.12 -4.68 -1.96
C TYR A 70 4.62 -4.76 -2.23
N HIS A 71 5.38 -5.36 -1.31
CA HIS A 71 6.82 -5.49 -1.42
C HIS A 71 7.25 -6.53 -2.47
N GLU A 72 6.64 -7.72 -2.46
CA GLU A 72 7.03 -8.82 -3.36
C GLU A 72 6.35 -8.76 -4.75
N GLY A 73 5.31 -7.92 -4.89
CA GLY A 73 4.31 -8.02 -5.93
C GLY A 73 3.35 -9.21 -5.70
N HIS A 74 2.14 -9.13 -6.26
CA HIS A 74 1.11 -10.20 -6.13
C HIS A 74 1.63 -11.58 -6.54
N GLY A 75 2.42 -11.66 -7.62
CA GLY A 75 2.99 -12.94 -8.08
C GLY A 75 4.03 -13.53 -7.13
N GLY A 76 4.92 -12.69 -6.57
CA GLY A 76 5.90 -13.13 -5.58
C GLY A 76 5.23 -13.56 -4.28
N PHE A 77 4.22 -12.80 -3.84
CA PHE A 77 3.39 -13.16 -2.69
C PHE A 77 2.69 -14.50 -2.86
N ASN A 78 2.03 -14.73 -4.00
CA ASN A 78 1.34 -15.99 -4.29
C ASN A 78 2.32 -17.18 -4.34
N ARG A 79 3.54 -16.98 -4.83
CA ARG A 79 4.64 -17.96 -4.78
C ARG A 79 5.34 -18.05 -3.43
N LYS A 80 4.89 -17.29 -2.42
CA LYS A 80 5.41 -17.25 -1.05
C LYS A 80 6.91 -16.91 -0.95
N THR A 81 7.43 -16.08 -1.86
CA THR A 81 8.86 -15.69 -1.87
C THR A 81 9.31 -14.98 -0.59
N HIS A 82 8.37 -14.34 0.12
CA HIS A 82 8.59 -13.73 1.44
C HIS A 82 8.97 -14.74 2.54
N HIS A 83 8.74 -16.05 2.37
CA HIS A 83 9.13 -17.06 3.35
C HIS A 83 10.65 -17.10 3.56
N ALA A 84 11.42 -16.89 2.48
CA ALA A 84 12.87 -16.80 2.50
C ALA A 84 13.41 -15.46 3.05
N LYS A 85 12.54 -14.51 3.42
CA LYS A 85 12.90 -13.16 3.90
C LYS A 85 12.38 -12.90 5.32
N PRO A 86 13.02 -13.45 6.37
CA PRO A 86 12.59 -13.21 7.76
C PRO A 86 12.53 -11.73 8.15
N TRP A 87 13.44 -10.91 7.62
CA TRP A 87 13.46 -9.47 7.84
C TRP A 87 12.18 -8.79 7.31
N LEU A 88 11.70 -9.20 6.13
CA LEU A 88 10.50 -8.65 5.51
C LEU A 88 9.26 -8.97 6.36
N LYS A 89 9.16 -10.21 6.87
CA LYS A 89 8.10 -10.60 7.80
C LYS A 89 8.13 -9.76 9.09
N LYS A 90 9.30 -9.35 9.58
CA LYS A 90 9.41 -8.45 10.74
C LYS A 90 8.88 -7.05 10.42
N VAL A 91 9.19 -6.50 9.26
CA VAL A 91 8.67 -5.19 8.82
C VAL A 91 7.16 -5.23 8.63
N ALA A 92 6.63 -6.28 7.97
CA ALA A 92 5.19 -6.47 7.81
C ALA A 92 4.44 -6.49 9.15
N ARG A 93 5.02 -7.08 10.21
CA ARG A 93 4.43 -7.03 11.56
C ARG A 93 4.41 -5.61 12.14
N LYS A 94 5.47 -4.82 11.94
CA LYS A 94 5.50 -3.41 12.36
C LYS A 94 4.42 -2.60 11.65
N VAL A 95 4.24 -2.82 10.35
CA VAL A 95 3.17 -2.18 9.56
C VAL A 95 1.79 -2.56 10.08
N ALA A 96 1.55 -3.84 10.38
CA ALA A 96 0.29 -4.28 10.96
C ALA A 96 0.02 -3.66 12.36
N ALA A 97 1.06 -3.53 13.19
CA ALA A 97 0.95 -2.85 14.49
C ALA A 97 0.60 -1.36 14.33
N ASN A 98 1.24 -0.68 13.38
CA ASN A 98 0.94 0.72 13.06
C ASN A 98 -0.49 0.88 12.54
N ALA A 99 -0.96 -0.01 11.65
CA ALA A 99 -2.34 0.00 11.16
C ALA A 99 -3.35 -0.10 12.30
N LYS A 100 -3.12 -1.02 13.26
CA LYS A 100 -3.97 -1.13 14.46
C LYS A 100 -3.95 0.15 15.31
N ARG A 101 -2.77 0.74 15.51
CA ARG A 101 -2.62 2.00 16.26
C ARG A 101 -3.39 3.14 15.58
N TYR A 102 -3.23 3.32 14.27
CA TYR A 102 -3.93 4.37 13.53
C TYR A 102 -5.44 4.14 13.50
N GLN A 103 -5.91 2.90 13.39
CA GLN A 103 -7.34 2.59 13.51
C GLN A 103 -7.90 3.01 14.88
N GLN A 104 -7.17 2.74 15.96
CA GLN A 104 -7.58 3.15 17.31
C GLN A 104 -7.64 4.68 17.43
N GLN A 105 -6.65 5.39 16.90
CA GLN A 105 -6.62 6.85 16.90
C GLN A 105 -7.77 7.43 16.06
N LEU A 106 -8.04 6.86 14.88
CA LEU A 106 -9.16 7.27 14.04
C LEU A 106 -10.49 7.10 14.79
N ASN A 107 -10.74 5.93 15.39
CA ASN A 107 -11.97 5.68 16.14
C ASN A 107 -12.18 6.67 17.30
N GLN A 108 -11.10 7.14 17.93
CA GLN A 108 -11.18 8.15 18.99
C GLN A 108 -11.46 9.56 18.42
N CYS A 109 -10.92 9.85 17.24
CA CYS A 109 -11.07 11.14 16.57
C CYS A 109 -12.35 11.28 15.74
N THR A 110 -13.04 10.19 15.38
CA THR A 110 -14.26 10.21 14.57
C THR A 110 -15.30 11.19 15.12
N SER A 111 -15.54 11.18 16.44
CA SER A 111 -16.44 12.13 17.11
C SER A 111 -16.08 13.62 16.96
N ARG A 112 -14.83 13.95 16.61
CA ARG A 112 -14.34 15.30 16.33
C ARG A 112 -14.32 15.62 14.83
N LEU A 113 -14.01 14.63 13.99
CA LEU A 113 -14.02 14.76 12.53
C LEU A 113 -15.45 14.90 11.99
N ASP A 114 -16.42 14.17 12.56
CA ASP A 114 -17.84 14.23 12.17
C ASP A 114 -18.49 15.60 12.48
N LYS A 115 -17.91 16.39 13.39
CA LYS A 115 -18.37 17.77 13.68
C LYS A 115 -17.92 18.78 12.62
N ASN A 116 -16.89 18.46 11.83
CA ASN A 116 -16.52 19.23 10.65
C ASN A 116 -17.26 18.63 9.44
N SER A 117 -18.45 19.19 9.19
CA SER A 117 -19.49 18.83 8.19
C SER A 117 -19.02 18.28 6.83
N VAL A 118 -17.80 18.58 6.39
CA VAL A 118 -17.23 18.14 5.10
C VAL A 118 -17.05 16.61 5.00
N TRP A 119 -16.84 15.90 6.12
CA TRP A 119 -16.68 14.43 6.14
C TRP A 119 -17.98 13.65 6.27
N SER A 120 -19.14 14.30 6.46
CA SER A 120 -20.43 13.61 6.60
C SER A 120 -21.14 13.31 5.27
N PHE A 121 -20.55 13.74 4.15
CA PHE A 121 -21.14 13.62 2.80
C PHE A 121 -20.54 12.47 1.97
N PHE A 122 -19.51 11.80 2.49
CA PHE A 122 -18.86 10.61 1.89
C PHE A 122 -18.96 9.42 2.84
#